data_AF-A0AAW0H4I3-F1
#
_entry.id   AF-A0AAW0H4I3-F1
#
_cell.length_a   1.000
_cell.length_b   1.000
_cell.length_c   1.000
_cell.angle_alpha   90.00
_cell.angle_beta   90.00
_cell.angle_gamma   90.00
#
_symmetry.space_group_name_H-M   'P 1'
#
loop_
_entity.id
_entity.type
_entity.pdbx_description
1 polymer ?
#
loop_
_entity_poly.entity_id
_entity_poly.type
_entity_poly.pdbx_seq_one_letter_code
_entity_poly.pdbx_strand_id
1 'polypeptide(L)'
;MRVQAPPTLQQLAIESLLKKEAVAISALPGLPWLLFPATFEVAFRNNQTNILRAMVPAWPLTCLPVGALMMEGPHLETWKALLDGLDVLITEEASPSSGKIRVLDLASRYFATRWKNCDWEFSHQVTRQKKQVETCPYSGVKKYLNVVTDLNFLQSEYKECYAYLWQWAQQRKGSVHLCCRQLEILFSDFLIAIDFLKSPLCKKSAVEIYMDMAPFGLYLRQMRNLHTLKLHIRTNSSISESEQLEKECMNKLVSQLPKLHCLQHLYIHYSNVLVGSLADCLRCTKKPLESLSITYCLIIQRDLDYLPRCLNLSVLKHLDLSCTMFDRCIKPLSDLLETVKGTLQTLNMFRCGLGDSHFRALMPALSQCSQLLEINFSWNELSLPVLKQLLHHTAKLNKLTKERYPIPLDCYDGCRVPLHRLDEVGPELLDILRSERQLKAVSFGTFECPKCQVSFVYDLNGSRYWGNPASPRC
;
A
#
# COMPACT_ATOMS: atom_id res chain seq x y z
N MET A 1 -11.65 11.53 32.96
CA MET A 1 -10.46 10.72 33.31
C MET A 1 -10.68 9.30 32.83
N ARG A 2 -9.87 8.77 31.91
CA ARG A 2 -9.86 7.33 31.62
C ARG A 2 -9.08 6.65 32.75
N VAL A 3 -9.77 5.88 33.58
CA VAL A 3 -9.13 5.05 34.62
C VAL A 3 -8.33 3.97 33.88
N GLN A 4 -7.01 4.03 33.96
CA GLN A 4 -6.15 2.94 33.49
C GLN A 4 -6.40 1.72 34.39
N ALA A 5 -6.60 0.56 33.77
CA ALA A 5 -6.69 -0.69 34.51
C ALA A 5 -5.38 -0.94 35.29
N PRO A 6 -5.44 -1.50 36.51
CA PRO A 6 -4.25 -1.81 37.29
C PRO A 6 -3.34 -2.80 36.53
N PRO A 7 -2.00 -2.69 36.67
CA PRO A 7 -1.06 -3.57 36.00
C PRO A 7 -1.25 -5.03 36.46
N THR A 8 -1.07 -5.97 35.53
CA THR A 8 -1.18 -7.40 35.83
C THR A 8 0.03 -7.89 36.63
N LEU A 9 -0.12 -9.02 37.35
CA LEU A 9 1.01 -9.65 38.06
C LEU A 9 2.18 -9.96 37.12
N GLN A 10 1.88 -10.35 35.87
CA GLN A 10 2.88 -10.57 34.84
C GLN A 10 3.65 -9.29 34.51
N GLN A 11 2.96 -8.16 34.33
CA GLN A 11 3.60 -6.86 34.08
C GLN A 11 4.51 -6.46 35.24
N LEU A 12 4.01 -6.56 36.48
CA LEU A 12 4.79 -6.23 37.68
C LEU A 12 6.02 -7.13 37.84
N ALA A 13 5.89 -8.42 37.56
CA ALA A 13 7.01 -9.36 37.61
C ALA A 13 8.08 -9.04 36.56
N ILE A 14 7.68 -8.75 35.33
CA ILE A 14 8.59 -8.34 34.25
C ILE A 14 9.29 -7.02 34.60
N GLU A 15 8.54 -6.00 35.02
CA GLU A 15 9.11 -4.71 35.44
C GLU A 15 10.09 -4.88 36.60
N SER A 16 9.76 -5.71 37.60
CA SER A 16 10.64 -5.98 38.73
C SER A 16 11.90 -6.73 38.32
N LEU A 17 11.81 -7.70 37.41
CA LEU A 17 12.96 -8.43 36.87
C LEU A 17 13.90 -7.48 36.12
N LEU A 18 13.33 -6.66 35.23
CA LEU A 18 14.07 -5.76 34.35
C LEU A 18 14.72 -4.57 35.09
N LYS A 19 14.34 -4.28 36.34
CA LYS A 19 15.04 -3.27 37.19
C LYS A 19 16.48 -3.65 37.52
N LYS A 20 16.83 -4.94 37.52
CA LYS A 20 18.16 -5.43 37.89
C LYS A 20 18.80 -6.15 36.70
N GLU A 21 19.58 -5.42 35.91
CA GLU A 21 20.18 -5.91 34.66
C GLU A 21 20.89 -7.27 34.81
N ALA A 22 21.82 -7.39 35.75
CA ALA A 22 22.58 -8.63 35.95
C ALA A 22 21.67 -9.83 36.29
N VAL A 23 20.61 -9.60 37.09
CA VAL A 23 19.63 -10.63 37.45
C VAL A 23 18.81 -11.01 36.23
N ALA A 24 18.31 -10.03 35.48
CA ALA A 24 17.55 -10.25 34.25
C ALA A 24 18.33 -11.09 33.23
N ILE A 25 19.60 -10.75 32.98
CA ILE A 25 20.48 -11.49 32.07
C ILE A 25 20.73 -12.92 32.57
N SER A 26 21.05 -13.08 33.86
CA SER A 26 21.29 -14.42 34.44
C SER A 26 20.07 -15.33 34.44
N ALA A 27 18.87 -14.74 34.42
CA ALA A 27 17.60 -15.48 34.43
C ALA A 27 17.14 -15.93 33.04
N LEU A 28 17.70 -15.39 31.95
CA LEU A 28 17.28 -15.71 30.58
C LEU A 28 17.25 -17.21 30.26
N PRO A 29 18.24 -18.03 30.66
CA PRO A 29 18.21 -19.47 30.38
C PRO A 29 17.05 -20.21 31.07
N GLY A 30 16.55 -19.69 32.19
CA GLY A 30 15.45 -20.27 32.96
C GLY A 30 14.10 -19.59 32.72
N LEU A 31 14.06 -18.55 31.89
CA LEU A 31 12.84 -17.78 31.64
C LEU A 31 11.87 -18.61 30.78
N PRO A 32 10.59 -18.79 31.18
CA PRO A 32 9.60 -19.46 30.36
C PRO A 32 9.47 -18.79 28.98
N TRP A 33 9.49 -19.59 27.91
CA TRP A 33 9.43 -19.09 26.54
C TRP A 33 8.21 -18.20 26.26
N LEU A 34 7.09 -18.42 26.98
CA LEU A 34 5.87 -17.60 26.92
C LEU A 34 6.07 -16.16 27.42
N LEU A 35 7.03 -15.94 28.34
CA LEU A 35 7.31 -14.63 28.90
C LEU A 35 8.35 -13.85 28.07
N PHE A 36 9.13 -14.52 27.23
CA PHE A 36 10.18 -13.89 26.41
C PHE A 36 9.66 -12.70 25.57
N PRO A 37 8.55 -12.83 24.80
CA PRO A 37 8.05 -11.71 24.00
C PRO A 37 7.64 -10.50 24.85
N ALA A 38 6.91 -10.72 25.94
CA ALA A 38 6.47 -9.66 26.83
C ALA A 38 7.66 -8.96 27.52
N THR A 39 8.64 -9.74 28.00
CA THR A 39 9.86 -9.20 28.60
C THR A 39 10.68 -8.40 27.58
N PHE A 40 10.77 -8.88 26.33
CA PHE A 40 11.49 -8.21 25.26
C PHE A 40 10.84 -6.88 24.88
N GLU A 41 9.50 -6.82 24.78
CA GLU A 41 8.77 -5.57 24.53
C GLU A 41 9.05 -4.52 25.60
N VAL A 42 9.00 -4.91 26.87
CA VAL A 42 9.25 -3.97 27.99
C VAL A 42 10.71 -3.52 27.97
N ALA A 43 11.66 -4.43 27.77
CA ALA A 43 13.08 -4.08 27.65
C ALA A 43 13.34 -3.15 26.45
N PHE A 44 12.65 -3.38 25.32
CA PHE A 44 12.76 -2.57 24.11
C PHE A 44 12.24 -1.15 24.34
N ARG A 45 11.02 -1.01 24.88
CA ARG A 45 10.43 0.30 25.19
C ARG A 45 11.21 1.08 26.24
N ASN A 46 11.85 0.38 27.18
CA ASN A 46 12.68 0.99 28.21
C ASN A 46 14.14 1.22 27.77
N ASN A 47 14.49 0.98 26.50
CA ASN A 47 15.85 1.14 25.96
C ASN A 47 16.93 0.38 26.74
N GLN A 48 16.62 -0.83 27.23
CA GLN A 48 17.53 -1.64 28.03
C GLN A 48 18.47 -2.46 27.12
N THR A 49 19.40 -1.76 26.48
CA THR A 49 20.28 -2.30 25.42
C THR A 49 21.05 -3.56 25.82
N ASN A 50 21.65 -3.61 27.01
CA ASN A 50 22.40 -4.78 27.47
C ASN A 50 21.52 -6.02 27.62
N ILE A 51 20.30 -5.85 28.17
CA ILE A 51 19.33 -6.92 28.32
C ILE A 51 18.89 -7.41 26.95
N LEU A 52 18.53 -6.49 26.03
CA LEU A 52 18.12 -6.84 24.67
C LEU A 52 19.19 -7.62 23.91
N ARG A 53 20.45 -7.16 23.97
CA ARG A 53 21.59 -7.85 23.34
C ARG A 53 21.75 -9.28 23.85
N ALA A 54 21.46 -9.55 25.12
CA ALA A 54 21.48 -10.89 25.70
C ALA A 54 20.22 -11.71 25.38
N MET A 55 19.06 -11.06 25.25
CA MET A 55 17.79 -11.72 24.93
C MET A 55 17.72 -12.23 23.49
N VAL A 56 18.35 -11.54 22.54
CA VAL A 56 18.30 -11.92 21.11
C VAL A 56 18.91 -13.31 20.85
N PRO A 57 20.12 -13.65 21.35
CA PRO A 57 20.66 -15.01 21.22
C PRO A 57 19.83 -16.07 21.95
N ALA A 58 19.23 -15.72 23.09
CA ALA A 58 18.41 -16.62 23.90
C ALA A 58 16.95 -16.74 23.39
N TRP A 59 16.61 -16.07 22.29
CA TRP A 59 15.24 -15.94 21.82
C TRP A 59 14.65 -17.31 21.44
N PRO A 60 13.50 -17.73 21.98
CA PRO A 60 13.04 -19.11 21.87
C PRO A 60 12.50 -19.50 20.48
N LEU A 61 12.25 -18.54 19.59
CA LEU A 61 11.55 -18.76 18.32
C LEU A 61 12.46 -18.57 17.10
N THR A 62 12.07 -19.15 15.96
CA THR A 62 12.80 -18.98 14.70
C THR A 62 12.58 -17.62 14.04
N CYS A 63 11.59 -16.86 14.50
CA CYS A 63 11.27 -15.52 14.02
C CYS A 63 11.29 -14.53 15.18
N LEU A 64 11.96 -13.40 14.99
CA LEU A 64 11.98 -12.27 15.91
C LEU A 64 11.21 -11.10 15.25
N PRO A 65 9.94 -10.86 15.63
CA PRO A 65 9.11 -9.85 14.99
C PRO A 65 9.18 -8.50 15.73
N VAL A 66 10.12 -7.65 15.33
CA VAL A 66 10.36 -6.33 15.97
C VAL A 66 9.57 -5.20 15.31
N GLY A 67 9.03 -5.42 14.10
CA GLY A 67 8.43 -4.35 13.28
C GLY A 67 7.37 -3.50 13.97
N ALA A 68 6.54 -4.08 14.83
CA ALA A 68 5.54 -3.33 15.58
C ALA A 68 6.15 -2.36 16.60
N LEU A 69 7.22 -2.78 17.27
CA LEU A 69 7.95 -1.97 18.25
C LEU A 69 8.75 -0.85 17.57
N MET A 70 9.17 -1.07 16.32
CA MET A 70 9.85 -0.06 15.55
C MET A 70 8.96 1.15 15.25
N MET A 71 7.67 0.95 14.94
CA MET A 71 6.76 2.06 14.58
C MET A 71 6.45 3.02 15.73
N GLU A 72 6.88 2.72 16.95
CA GLU A 72 6.72 3.57 18.14
C GLU A 72 7.88 4.57 18.32
N GLY A 73 8.82 4.66 17.36
CA GLY A 73 9.98 5.58 17.39
C GLY A 73 11.22 4.93 18.00
N PRO A 74 12.01 4.16 17.23
CA PRO A 74 13.07 3.32 17.76
C PRO A 74 14.31 4.16 18.03
N HIS A 75 14.87 4.04 19.23
CA HIS A 75 16.17 4.62 19.53
C HIS A 75 17.29 3.86 18.81
N LEU A 76 18.23 4.59 18.21
CA LEU A 76 19.36 4.02 17.47
C LEU A 76 20.19 3.02 18.31
N GLU A 77 20.34 3.26 19.61
CA GLU A 77 21.09 2.35 20.50
C GLU A 77 20.36 1.03 20.75
N THR A 78 19.03 1.08 20.88
CA THR A 78 18.17 -0.12 20.95
C THR A 78 18.26 -0.92 19.65
N TRP A 79 18.35 -0.23 18.52
CA TRP A 79 18.57 -0.83 17.20
C TRP A 79 19.92 -1.53 17.06
N LYS A 80 21.01 -0.86 17.49
CA LYS A 80 22.34 -1.45 17.51
C LYS A 80 22.39 -2.68 18.41
N ALA A 81 21.85 -2.60 19.62
CA ALA A 81 21.82 -3.72 20.56
C ALA A 81 21.09 -4.96 20.01
N LEU A 82 20.00 -4.75 19.28
CA LEU A 82 19.29 -5.83 18.58
C LEU A 82 20.20 -6.53 17.56
N LEU A 83 20.85 -5.75 16.70
CA LEU A 83 21.70 -6.27 15.62
C LEU A 83 23.00 -6.89 16.17
N ASP A 84 23.57 -6.34 17.23
CA ASP A 84 24.70 -6.92 17.97
C ASP A 84 24.33 -8.29 18.56
N GLY A 85 23.11 -8.43 19.08
CA GLY A 85 22.61 -9.73 19.55
C GLY A 85 22.48 -10.76 18.43
N LEU A 86 22.13 -10.33 17.22
CA LEU A 86 22.12 -11.22 16.04
C LEU A 86 23.54 -11.59 15.59
N ASP A 87 24.55 -10.75 15.83
CA ASP A 87 25.94 -11.07 15.51
C ASP A 87 26.49 -12.24 16.31
N VAL A 88 26.08 -12.35 17.57
CA VAL A 88 26.40 -13.51 18.41
C VAL A 88 25.86 -14.78 17.74
N LEU A 89 24.62 -14.76 17.23
CA LEU A 89 24.02 -15.90 16.53
C LEU A 89 24.69 -16.22 15.19
N ILE A 90 25.19 -15.19 14.49
CA ILE A 90 25.90 -15.35 13.21
C ILE A 90 27.31 -15.91 13.42
N THR A 91 27.98 -15.56 14.52
CA THR A 91 29.36 -15.98 14.82
C THR A 91 29.44 -17.33 15.55
N GLU A 92 28.45 -17.68 16.39
CA GLU A 92 28.45 -18.91 17.21
C GLU A 92 27.85 -20.16 16.53
N GLU A 93 28.30 -20.54 15.33
CA GLU A 93 27.83 -21.77 14.64
C GLU A 93 28.00 -23.10 15.45
N ALA A 94 28.47 -23.07 16.70
CA ALA A 94 28.91 -24.21 17.51
C ALA A 94 28.06 -24.58 18.76
N SER A 95 26.89 -23.99 19.05
CA SER A 95 26.11 -24.34 20.28
C SER A 95 24.71 -24.97 20.02
N PRO A 96 24.23 -25.97 20.83
CA PRO A 96 23.13 -26.86 20.43
C PRO A 96 21.72 -26.60 21.00
N SER A 97 21.47 -25.59 21.86
CA SER A 97 20.16 -25.52 22.55
C SER A 97 19.61 -24.12 22.69
N SER A 98 18.32 -23.98 22.33
CA SER A 98 17.46 -22.78 22.35
C SER A 98 17.64 -21.80 21.19
N GLY A 99 16.72 -21.88 20.21
CA GLY A 99 16.31 -20.75 19.36
C GLY A 99 17.28 -20.21 18.30
N LYS A 100 17.45 -20.91 17.16
CA LYS A 100 18.19 -20.36 16.02
C LYS A 100 17.28 -19.43 15.21
N ILE A 101 17.22 -18.15 15.55
CA ILE A 101 16.52 -17.13 14.75
C ILE A 101 16.96 -17.27 13.28
N ARG A 102 15.99 -17.45 12.39
CA ARG A 102 16.21 -17.49 10.93
C ARG A 102 15.60 -16.30 10.22
N VAL A 103 14.66 -15.62 10.86
CA VAL A 103 13.94 -14.48 10.31
C VAL A 103 13.88 -13.36 11.34
N LEU A 104 14.46 -12.21 11.02
CA LEU A 104 14.17 -10.94 11.69
C LEU A 104 13.06 -10.25 10.89
N ASP A 105 11.90 -10.05 11.48
CA ASP A 105 10.76 -9.38 10.84
C ASP A 105 10.59 -7.95 11.40
N LEU A 106 11.06 -6.98 10.63
CA LEU A 106 10.97 -5.54 10.89
C LEU A 106 9.75 -4.91 10.22
N ALA A 107 8.98 -5.70 9.45
CA ALA A 107 8.00 -5.20 8.51
C ALA A 107 6.54 -5.42 8.99
N SER A 108 6.34 -6.32 9.95
CA SER A 108 5.01 -6.78 10.32
C SER A 108 4.23 -5.84 11.27
N ARG A 109 3.10 -5.33 10.76
CA ARG A 109 1.96 -4.83 11.56
C ARG A 109 1.07 -5.96 12.11
N TYR A 110 1.11 -7.13 11.47
CA TYR A 110 0.26 -8.29 11.76
C TYR A 110 0.69 -9.07 13.00
N PHE A 111 1.98 -9.03 13.35
CA PHE A 111 2.45 -9.67 14.57
C PHE A 111 2.07 -8.87 15.82
N ALA A 112 1.76 -7.57 15.71
CA ALA A 112 1.32 -6.76 16.85
C ALA A 112 0.02 -7.28 17.52
N THR A 113 -0.91 -7.81 16.73
CA THR A 113 -2.15 -8.42 17.26
C THR A 113 -1.90 -9.79 17.88
N ARG A 114 -0.91 -10.55 17.38
CA ARG A 114 -0.50 -11.84 17.95
C ARG A 114 0.40 -11.69 19.18
N TRP A 115 1.16 -10.60 19.23
CA TRP A 115 2.01 -10.16 20.34
C TRP A 115 1.18 -9.87 21.60
N LYS A 116 -0.03 -9.32 21.42
CA LYS A 116 -0.97 -9.04 22.52
C LYS A 116 -1.83 -10.24 22.96
N ASN A 117 -2.02 -11.24 22.10
CA ASN A 117 -2.97 -12.33 22.34
C ASN A 117 -2.35 -13.67 22.78
N CYS A 118 -1.01 -13.76 22.94
CA CYS A 118 -0.33 -14.99 23.40
C CYS A 118 -0.69 -16.30 22.66
N ASP A 119 -1.28 -16.25 21.46
CA ASP A 119 -1.57 -17.45 20.65
C ASP A 119 -0.30 -17.88 19.87
N TRP A 120 0.69 -18.40 20.59
CA TRP A 120 1.82 -19.14 20.03
C TRP A 120 1.56 -20.65 20.06
N GLU A 121 0.41 -21.10 19.53
CA GLU A 121 0.25 -22.50 19.16
C GLU A 121 1.08 -22.81 17.91
N PHE A 122 2.18 -23.55 18.10
CA PHE A 122 2.88 -24.21 17.00
C PHE A 122 2.21 -25.55 16.71
N SER A 123 1.58 -25.69 15.55
CA SER A 123 1.27 -26.99 14.95
C SER A 123 0.99 -26.86 13.45
N HIS A 124 1.97 -27.25 12.64
CA HIS A 124 1.90 -28.11 11.44
C HIS A 124 0.75 -28.07 10.40
N GLN A 125 -0.22 -27.16 10.45
CA GLN A 125 -1.37 -27.15 9.53
C GLN A 125 -1.41 -26.01 8.49
N VAL A 126 -0.31 -25.27 8.29
CA VAL A 126 -0.14 -24.44 7.06
C VAL A 126 0.28 -25.34 5.89
N THR A 127 -0.51 -26.37 5.64
CA THR A 127 -0.55 -27.13 4.40
C THR A 127 -1.97 -27.03 3.85
N ARG A 128 -2.41 -25.81 3.50
CA ARG A 128 -3.46 -25.51 2.50
C ARG A 128 -3.82 -24.02 2.50
N GLN A 129 -2.88 -23.19 2.08
CA GLN A 129 -3.16 -22.01 1.26
C GLN A 129 -1.86 -21.68 0.53
N LYS A 130 -1.65 -22.33 -0.63
CA LYS A 130 -0.61 -21.95 -1.58
C LYS A 130 -0.96 -20.57 -2.14
N LYS A 131 -0.56 -19.51 -1.45
CA LYS A 131 0.06 -18.38 -2.16
C LYS A 131 1.55 -18.69 -2.13
N GLN A 132 2.11 -19.01 -3.30
CA GLN A 132 3.54 -19.17 -3.47
C GLN A 132 4.24 -17.90 -2.97
N VAL A 133 4.76 -17.93 -1.75
CA VAL A 133 6.03 -17.27 -1.52
C VAL A 133 7.01 -18.09 -2.34
N GLU A 134 7.44 -17.56 -3.49
CA GLU A 134 8.44 -18.20 -4.33
C GLU A 134 9.67 -18.53 -3.47
N THR A 135 9.80 -19.81 -3.12
CA THR A 135 11.04 -20.37 -2.60
C THR A 135 12.14 -20.10 -3.61
N CYS A 136 13.22 -19.46 -3.14
CA CYS A 136 14.34 -19.02 -3.96
C CYS A 136 14.99 -20.22 -4.68
N PRO A 137 15.30 -20.16 -6.01
CA PRO A 137 15.84 -21.31 -6.75
C PRO A 137 17.33 -21.61 -6.51
N TYR A 138 17.98 -21.03 -5.51
CA TYR A 138 19.39 -21.29 -5.19
C TYR A 138 19.54 -21.88 -3.80
N SER A 139 19.08 -23.12 -3.62
CA SER A 139 19.37 -23.92 -2.43
C SER A 139 20.72 -24.62 -2.58
N GLY A 140 21.80 -23.85 -2.49
CA GLY A 140 23.15 -24.35 -2.22
C GLY A 140 23.52 -24.06 -0.77
N VAL A 141 23.18 -24.96 0.15
CA VAL A 141 23.78 -25.25 1.49
C VAL A 141 24.16 -24.09 2.46
N LYS A 142 23.96 -22.81 2.16
CA LYS A 142 24.22 -21.71 3.12
C LYS A 142 22.97 -21.33 3.91
N LYS A 143 23.05 -21.41 5.24
CA LYS A 143 21.97 -20.97 6.16
C LYS A 143 22.06 -19.46 6.36
N TYR A 144 21.30 -18.70 5.58
CA TYR A 144 21.21 -17.25 5.75
C TYR A 144 20.20 -16.86 6.84
N LEU A 145 20.54 -15.84 7.62
CA LEU A 145 19.58 -15.06 8.39
C LEU A 145 18.81 -14.13 7.44
N ASN A 146 17.50 -14.29 7.36
CA ASN A 146 16.65 -13.43 6.54
C ASN A 146 16.18 -12.23 7.37
N VAL A 147 16.44 -11.03 6.89
CA VAL A 147 15.91 -9.79 7.47
C VAL A 147 14.83 -9.26 6.55
N VAL A 148 13.58 -9.26 7.01
CA VAL A 148 12.43 -8.74 6.26
C VAL A 148 12.11 -7.35 6.79
N THR A 149 12.05 -6.35 5.92
CA THR A 149 11.81 -4.95 6.31
C THR A 149 10.95 -4.21 5.28
N ASP A 150 10.24 -3.19 5.74
CA ASP A 150 9.63 -2.16 4.90
C ASP A 150 10.37 -0.85 5.19
N LEU A 151 11.12 -0.35 4.21
CA LEU A 151 11.97 0.82 4.41
C LEU A 151 11.21 2.10 4.07
N ASN A 152 10.99 2.95 5.06
CA ASN A 152 10.36 4.24 4.88
C ASN A 152 11.34 5.39 5.13
N PHE A 153 11.94 5.92 4.08
CA PHE A 153 12.82 7.09 4.17
C PHE A 153 12.07 8.43 4.18
N LEU A 154 10.72 8.43 4.15
CA LEU A 154 9.93 9.67 4.29
C LEU A 154 10.02 10.25 5.70
N GLN A 155 10.22 9.39 6.71
CA GLN A 155 10.27 9.78 8.10
C GLN A 155 11.73 9.90 8.57
N SER A 156 12.14 11.11 8.97
CA SER A 156 13.52 11.43 9.36
C SER A 156 14.05 10.58 10.53
N GLU A 157 13.18 10.27 11.47
CA GLU A 157 13.46 9.52 12.69
C GLU A 157 13.99 8.09 12.45
N TYR A 158 13.70 7.46 11.31
CA TYR A 158 14.17 6.10 11.01
C TYR A 158 15.43 6.04 10.14
N LYS A 159 15.87 7.18 9.59
CA LYS A 159 16.96 7.21 8.59
C LYS A 159 18.27 6.65 9.14
N GLU A 160 18.62 7.01 10.37
CA GLU A 160 19.83 6.52 11.02
C GLU A 160 19.78 5.01 11.27
N CYS A 161 18.63 4.49 11.71
CA CYS A 161 18.42 3.05 11.90
C CYS A 161 18.55 2.28 10.58
N TYR A 162 17.92 2.76 9.50
CA TYR A 162 18.02 2.11 8.19
C TYR A 162 19.42 2.19 7.59
N ALA A 163 20.11 3.32 7.75
CA ALA A 163 21.50 3.47 7.35
C ALA A 163 22.41 2.48 8.10
N TYR A 164 22.20 2.34 9.42
CA TYR A 164 22.94 1.38 10.24
C TYR A 164 22.63 -0.07 9.86
N LEU A 165 21.35 -0.45 9.71
CA LEU A 165 20.94 -1.79 9.27
C LEU A 165 21.59 -2.15 7.94
N TRP A 166 21.66 -1.17 7.05
CA TRP A 166 22.27 -1.34 5.75
C TRP A 166 23.78 -1.62 5.87
N GLN A 167 24.52 -0.80 6.61
CA GLN A 167 25.94 -1.02 6.88
C GLN A 167 26.19 -2.39 7.53
N TRP A 168 25.37 -2.73 8.53
CA TRP A 168 25.43 -4.01 9.23
C TRP A 168 25.24 -5.20 8.28
N ALA A 169 24.22 -5.16 7.41
CA ALA A 169 23.97 -6.21 6.43
C ALA A 169 25.07 -6.29 5.36
N GLN A 170 25.63 -5.16 4.94
CA GLN A 170 26.74 -5.12 3.99
C GLN A 170 28.02 -5.78 4.51
N GLN A 171 28.31 -5.67 5.80
CA GLN A 171 29.45 -6.35 6.40
C GLN A 171 29.25 -7.88 6.45
N ARG A 172 28.01 -8.36 6.28
CA ARG A 172 27.59 -9.77 6.48
C ARG A 172 27.00 -10.41 5.23
N LYS A 173 27.42 -10.00 4.03
CA LYS A 173 26.88 -10.48 2.73
C LYS A 173 26.85 -12.01 2.58
N GLY A 174 27.70 -12.73 3.30
CA GLY A 174 27.79 -14.18 3.30
C GLY A 174 26.79 -14.91 4.20
N SER A 175 26.17 -14.22 5.15
CA SER A 175 25.36 -14.82 6.22
C SER A 175 24.00 -14.14 6.40
N VAL A 176 23.81 -12.93 5.89
CA VAL A 176 22.56 -12.16 5.98
C VAL A 176 21.97 -11.94 4.59
N HIS A 177 20.67 -12.20 4.46
CA HIS A 177 19.89 -11.88 3.28
C HIS A 177 18.79 -10.87 3.65
N LEU A 178 18.82 -9.70 3.02
CA LEU A 178 17.87 -8.63 3.27
C LEU A 178 16.67 -8.78 2.32
N CYS A 179 15.47 -8.49 2.76
CA CYS A 179 14.28 -8.60 1.93
C CYS A 179 13.41 -7.37 2.18
N CYS A 180 13.40 -6.45 1.23
CA CYS A 180 12.59 -5.25 1.31
C CYS A 180 11.27 -5.48 0.58
N ARG A 181 10.15 -5.54 1.29
CA ARG A 181 8.87 -5.77 0.60
C ARG A 181 8.35 -4.48 -0.01
N GLN A 182 8.50 -3.38 0.73
CA GLN A 182 8.09 -2.03 0.37
C GLN A 182 9.21 -1.04 0.69
N LEU A 183 9.51 -0.18 -0.28
CA LEU A 183 10.53 0.86 -0.14
C LEU A 183 9.90 2.20 -0.53
N GLU A 184 9.84 3.12 0.42
CA GLU A 184 9.35 4.50 0.26
C GLU A 184 10.53 5.46 0.38
N ILE A 185 10.76 6.29 -0.65
CA ILE A 185 11.94 7.17 -0.71
C ILE A 185 11.53 8.62 -1.05
N LEU A 186 12.08 9.59 -0.30
CA LEU A 186 12.19 11.00 -0.71
C LEU A 186 13.48 11.24 -1.49
N PHE A 187 13.45 12.20 -2.42
CA PHE A 187 14.63 12.54 -3.23
C PHE A 187 15.88 12.92 -2.41
N SER A 188 15.74 13.66 -1.30
CA SER A 188 16.88 14.08 -0.48
C SER A 188 17.64 12.90 0.17
N ASP A 189 16.98 11.77 0.37
CA ASP A 189 17.56 10.55 0.98
C ASP A 189 17.99 9.51 -0.06
N PHE A 190 17.92 9.90 -1.33
CA PHE A 190 18.12 9.01 -2.46
C PHE A 190 19.53 8.41 -2.50
N LEU A 191 20.57 9.15 -2.11
CA LEU A 191 21.94 8.63 -2.10
C LEU A 191 22.13 7.44 -1.13
N ILE A 192 21.49 7.49 0.04
CA ILE A 192 21.52 6.40 1.03
C ILE A 192 20.70 5.21 0.53
N ALA A 193 19.53 5.48 -0.06
CA ALA A 193 18.66 4.45 -0.62
C ALA A 193 19.24 3.78 -1.89
N ILE A 194 20.06 4.48 -2.68
CA ILE A 194 20.68 3.94 -3.89
C ILE A 194 21.55 2.72 -3.59
N ASP A 195 22.37 2.76 -2.54
CA ASP A 195 23.27 1.63 -2.25
C ASP A 195 22.47 0.40 -1.80
N PHE A 196 21.38 0.63 -1.07
CA PHE A 196 20.39 -0.40 -0.76
C PHE A 196 19.75 -1.00 -2.03
N LEU A 197 19.37 -0.13 -2.97
CA LEU A 197 18.74 -0.49 -4.24
C LEU A 197 19.67 -1.31 -5.14
N LYS A 198 20.95 -0.96 -5.21
CA LYS A 198 21.99 -1.65 -6.02
C LYS A 198 22.26 -3.08 -5.59
N SER A 199 21.95 -3.42 -4.34
CA SER A 199 22.44 -4.67 -3.77
C SER A 199 21.65 -5.91 -4.21
N PRO A 200 22.34 -6.97 -4.68
CA PRO A 200 21.71 -8.26 -4.97
C PRO A 200 21.26 -8.99 -3.70
N LEU A 201 21.71 -8.53 -2.52
CA LEU A 201 21.31 -9.07 -1.21
C LEU A 201 19.85 -8.78 -0.87
N CYS A 202 19.16 -7.96 -1.67
CA CYS A 202 17.82 -7.52 -1.40
C CYS A 202 16.88 -7.80 -2.57
N LYS A 203 15.95 -8.75 -2.38
CA LYS A 203 14.76 -8.88 -3.23
C LYS A 203 13.79 -7.75 -2.89
N LYS A 204 13.33 -7.04 -3.92
CA LYS A 204 12.34 -5.95 -3.81
C LYS A 204 11.07 -6.35 -4.54
N SER A 205 9.93 -6.39 -3.85
CA SER A 205 8.63 -6.70 -4.47
C SER A 205 7.86 -5.45 -4.88
N ALA A 206 7.92 -4.39 -4.06
CA ALA A 206 7.26 -3.12 -4.32
C ALA A 206 8.19 -1.95 -3.98
N VAL A 207 8.16 -0.92 -4.82
CA VAL A 207 8.89 0.33 -4.62
C VAL A 207 7.95 1.49 -4.88
N GLU A 208 7.92 2.42 -3.93
CA GLU A 208 7.11 3.64 -3.94
C GLU A 208 8.04 4.84 -3.82
N ILE A 209 7.91 5.79 -4.74
CA ILE A 209 8.91 6.84 -4.93
C ILE A 209 8.20 8.18 -4.95
N TYR A 210 8.66 9.07 -4.08
CA TYR A 210 8.23 10.46 -4.01
C TYR A 210 9.33 11.32 -4.61
N MET A 211 9.10 11.84 -5.81
CA MET A 211 10.11 12.54 -6.61
C MET A 211 9.92 14.05 -6.56
N ASP A 212 11.02 14.75 -6.27
CA ASP A 212 11.37 16.03 -6.89
C ASP A 212 12.56 15.75 -7.85
N MET A 213 12.29 15.71 -9.16
CA MET A 213 13.20 16.12 -10.25
C MET A 213 14.63 15.54 -10.39
N ALA A 214 14.87 14.22 -10.30
CA ALA A 214 16.22 13.65 -10.53
C ALA A 214 16.28 12.27 -11.22
N PRO A 215 17.44 11.83 -11.78
CA PRO A 215 17.54 10.76 -12.79
C PRO A 215 17.51 9.35 -12.17
N PHE A 216 16.36 8.94 -11.66
CA PHE A 216 16.12 7.61 -11.08
C PHE A 216 16.20 6.46 -12.10
N GLY A 217 15.97 6.75 -13.39
CA GLY A 217 15.96 5.74 -14.44
C GLY A 217 17.20 4.83 -14.44
N LEU A 218 18.39 5.37 -14.11
CA LEU A 218 19.63 4.59 -14.09
C LEU A 218 19.63 3.43 -13.08
N TYR A 219 18.74 3.43 -12.09
CA TYR A 219 18.70 2.44 -11.02
C TYR A 219 17.54 1.45 -11.14
N LEU A 220 16.44 1.82 -11.79
CA LEU A 220 15.35 0.88 -12.12
C LEU A 220 15.85 -0.35 -12.87
N ARG A 221 16.85 -0.19 -13.76
CA ARG A 221 17.43 -1.31 -14.51
C ARG A 221 17.99 -2.44 -13.65
N GLN A 222 18.30 -2.17 -12.39
CA GLN A 222 18.88 -3.16 -11.47
C GLN A 222 17.79 -3.93 -10.71
N MET A 223 16.53 -3.45 -10.70
CA MET A 223 15.42 -4.02 -9.95
C MET A 223 14.64 -5.05 -10.77
N ARG A 224 15.31 -6.14 -11.19
CA ARG A 224 14.73 -7.14 -12.11
C ARG A 224 13.50 -7.88 -11.57
N ASN A 225 13.36 -7.97 -10.25
CA ASN A 225 12.25 -8.66 -9.56
C ASN A 225 11.14 -7.71 -9.07
N LEU A 226 11.15 -6.45 -9.50
CA LEU A 226 10.15 -5.47 -9.08
C LEU A 226 8.78 -5.81 -9.69
N HIS A 227 7.78 -6.05 -8.84
CA HIS A 227 6.41 -6.35 -9.26
C HIS A 227 5.50 -5.13 -9.23
N THR A 228 5.74 -4.23 -8.27
CA THR A 228 4.96 -3.00 -8.09
C THR A 228 5.86 -1.78 -8.13
N LEU A 229 5.52 -0.81 -8.98
CA LEU A 229 6.15 0.50 -9.02
C LEU A 229 5.08 1.57 -8.80
N LYS A 230 5.25 2.38 -7.76
CA LYS A 230 4.43 3.58 -7.51
C LYS A 230 5.26 4.84 -7.63
N LEU A 231 4.77 5.79 -8.40
CA LEU A 231 5.46 7.04 -8.70
C LEU A 231 4.57 8.20 -8.28
N HIS A 232 5.03 8.96 -7.29
CA HIS A 232 4.44 10.23 -6.88
C HIS A 232 5.36 11.33 -7.38
N ILE A 233 4.97 11.99 -8.46
CA ILE A 233 5.78 13.03 -9.08
C ILE A 233 5.23 14.36 -8.57
N ARG A 234 6.01 15.13 -7.82
CA ARG A 234 5.62 16.50 -7.47
C ARG A 234 6.28 17.45 -8.46
N THR A 235 5.47 18.25 -9.13
CA THR A 235 5.95 19.33 -10.00
C THR A 235 5.88 20.62 -9.19
N ASN A 236 7.03 21.26 -8.94
CA ASN A 236 7.04 22.58 -8.32
C ASN A 236 6.66 23.60 -9.40
N SER A 237 5.40 24.02 -9.42
CA SER A 237 4.72 24.67 -10.54
C SER A 237 5.14 26.11 -10.82
N SER A 238 6.37 26.51 -10.52
CA SER A 238 6.78 27.92 -10.58
C SER A 238 7.86 28.27 -11.61
N ILE A 239 8.42 27.33 -12.39
CA ILE A 239 9.49 27.65 -13.36
C ILE A 239 9.38 26.79 -14.64
N SER A 240 9.41 27.43 -15.81
CA SER A 240 9.39 26.78 -17.13
C SER A 240 10.61 25.86 -17.41
N GLU A 241 11.75 26.10 -16.75
CA GLU A 241 12.90 25.18 -16.76
C GLU A 241 12.60 23.82 -16.08
N SER A 242 11.57 23.75 -15.23
CA SER A 242 11.10 22.51 -14.60
C SER A 242 10.54 21.53 -15.63
N GLU A 243 9.74 22.00 -16.59
CA GLU A 243 9.01 21.12 -17.53
C GLU A 243 9.95 20.30 -18.45
N GLN A 244 11.08 20.87 -18.86
CA GLN A 244 12.03 20.16 -19.72
C GLN A 244 12.82 19.09 -18.96
N LEU A 245 13.30 19.41 -17.76
CA LEU A 245 13.95 18.45 -16.87
C LEU A 245 12.98 17.33 -16.44
N GLU A 246 11.71 17.65 -16.28
CA GLU A 246 10.62 16.72 -15.96
C GLU A 246 10.48 15.70 -17.09
N LYS A 247 10.35 16.19 -18.32
CA LYS A 247 10.24 15.37 -19.52
C LYS A 247 11.47 14.49 -19.72
N GLU A 248 12.67 15.02 -19.50
CA GLU A 248 13.89 14.21 -19.55
C GLU A 248 13.91 13.11 -18.47
N CYS A 249 13.46 13.42 -17.26
CA CYS A 249 13.36 12.44 -16.18
C CYS A 249 12.38 11.32 -16.54
N MET A 250 11.21 11.67 -17.07
CA MET A 250 10.24 10.68 -17.54
C MET A 250 10.77 9.86 -18.70
N ASN A 251 11.40 10.46 -19.71
CA ASN A 251 12.03 9.71 -20.79
C ASN A 251 13.07 8.72 -20.27
N LYS A 252 13.88 9.15 -19.29
CA LYS A 252 14.83 8.26 -18.59
C LYS A 252 14.10 7.15 -17.85
N LEU A 253 12.97 7.41 -17.19
CA LEU A 253 12.15 6.37 -16.53
C LEU A 253 11.57 5.38 -17.54
N VAL A 254 10.89 5.88 -18.58
CA VAL A 254 10.27 5.09 -19.66
C VAL A 254 11.29 4.15 -20.30
N SER A 255 12.51 4.63 -20.56
CA SER A 255 13.59 3.82 -21.15
C SER A 255 14.02 2.61 -20.31
N GLN A 256 13.56 2.51 -19.05
CA GLN A 256 14.01 1.52 -18.07
C GLN A 256 12.89 0.57 -17.67
N LEU A 257 11.63 0.95 -17.91
CA LEU A 257 10.47 0.07 -17.75
C LEU A 257 10.65 -1.29 -18.49
N PRO A 258 11.26 -1.38 -19.70
CA PRO A 258 11.51 -2.66 -20.35
C PRO A 258 12.42 -3.62 -19.59
N LYS A 259 13.20 -3.11 -18.64
CA LYS A 259 14.15 -3.89 -17.84
C LYS A 259 13.49 -4.43 -16.57
N LEU A 260 12.27 -3.99 -16.26
CA LEU A 260 11.48 -4.47 -15.13
C LEU A 260 10.64 -5.67 -15.58
N HIS A 261 11.29 -6.82 -15.76
CA HIS A 261 10.67 -8.02 -16.35
C HIS A 261 9.52 -8.61 -15.52
N CYS A 262 9.43 -8.28 -14.24
CA CYS A 262 8.40 -8.78 -13.33
C CYS A 262 7.28 -7.76 -13.04
N LEU A 263 7.33 -6.56 -13.63
CA LEU A 263 6.38 -5.50 -13.30
C LEU A 263 4.97 -5.89 -13.74
N GLN A 264 4.03 -5.86 -12.78
CA GLN A 264 2.61 -6.16 -12.99
C GLN A 264 1.69 -5.07 -12.45
N HIS A 265 2.18 -4.22 -11.54
CA HIS A 265 1.40 -3.14 -10.95
C HIS A 265 2.13 -1.81 -11.13
N LEU A 266 1.50 -0.89 -11.85
CA LEU A 266 2.05 0.44 -12.12
C LEU A 266 1.08 1.50 -11.61
N TYR A 267 1.56 2.34 -10.70
CA TYR A 267 0.81 3.45 -10.13
C TYR A 267 1.56 4.75 -10.40
N ILE A 268 0.87 5.73 -10.97
CA ILE A 268 1.42 7.04 -11.28
C ILE A 268 0.46 8.10 -10.76
N HIS A 269 0.99 9.00 -9.93
CA HIS A 269 0.24 10.04 -9.25
C HIS A 269 0.89 11.40 -9.54
N TYR A 270 0.08 12.42 -9.84
CA TYR A 270 0.50 13.83 -9.98
C TYR A 270 1.52 14.12 -11.11
N SER A 271 1.40 13.47 -12.27
CA SER A 271 2.36 13.66 -13.37
C SER A 271 1.75 14.43 -14.55
N ASN A 272 2.06 15.73 -14.64
CA ASN A 272 1.81 16.52 -15.87
C ASN A 272 2.68 16.03 -17.04
N VAL A 273 3.77 15.33 -16.73
CA VAL A 273 4.80 14.87 -17.66
C VAL A 273 4.39 13.61 -18.43
N LEU A 274 3.41 12.86 -17.91
CA LEU A 274 2.84 11.71 -18.61
C LEU A 274 2.06 12.09 -19.87
N VAL A 275 1.67 13.37 -19.99
CA VAL A 275 0.87 13.87 -21.10
C VAL A 275 1.57 13.57 -22.43
N GLY A 276 0.93 12.73 -23.23
CA GLY A 276 1.40 12.32 -24.54
C GLY A 276 2.51 11.25 -24.55
N SER A 277 2.90 10.72 -23.40
CA SER A 277 3.97 9.71 -23.28
C SER A 277 3.47 8.39 -22.65
N LEU A 278 2.16 8.27 -22.41
CA LEU A 278 1.59 7.09 -21.78
C LEU A 278 1.78 5.84 -22.64
N ALA A 279 1.65 6.01 -23.96
CA ALA A 279 1.86 4.93 -24.91
C ALA A 279 3.27 4.33 -24.80
N ASP A 280 4.29 5.19 -24.69
CA ASP A 280 5.68 4.78 -24.55
C ASP A 280 5.91 4.07 -23.21
N CYS A 281 5.32 4.57 -22.12
CA CYS A 281 5.38 3.93 -20.81
C CYS A 281 4.82 2.49 -20.84
N LEU A 282 3.61 2.32 -21.38
CA LEU A 282 2.90 1.04 -21.32
C LEU A 282 3.43 0.02 -22.32
N ARG A 283 3.85 0.45 -23.52
CA ARG A 283 4.46 -0.44 -24.54
C ARG A 283 5.70 -1.14 -24.04
N CYS A 284 6.44 -0.47 -23.18
CA CYS A 284 7.71 -0.93 -22.66
C CYS A 284 7.59 -2.09 -21.67
N THR A 285 6.41 -2.34 -21.07
CA THR A 285 6.25 -3.43 -20.09
C THR A 285 6.35 -4.81 -20.76
N LYS A 286 7.09 -5.73 -20.12
CA LYS A 286 7.36 -7.08 -20.66
C LYS A 286 6.32 -8.13 -20.28
N LYS A 287 5.62 -7.89 -19.16
CA LYS A 287 4.49 -8.70 -18.71
C LYS A 287 3.23 -7.85 -18.81
N PRO A 288 2.07 -8.48 -19.10
CA PRO A 288 0.79 -7.81 -18.94
C PRO A 288 0.60 -7.31 -17.50
N LEU A 289 0.06 -6.10 -17.36
CA LEU A 289 -0.23 -5.48 -16.09
C LEU A 289 -1.54 -6.04 -15.50
N GLU A 290 -1.52 -6.30 -14.20
CA GLU A 290 -2.71 -6.64 -13.41
C GLU A 290 -3.34 -5.38 -12.79
N SER A 291 -2.53 -4.36 -12.48
CA SER A 291 -3.00 -3.08 -11.96
C SER A 291 -2.40 -1.89 -12.69
N LEU A 292 -3.24 -0.94 -13.06
CA LEU A 292 -2.85 0.35 -13.59
C LEU A 292 -3.60 1.44 -12.82
N SER A 293 -2.85 2.37 -12.23
CA SER A 293 -3.39 3.55 -11.58
C SER A 293 -2.73 4.78 -12.17
N ILE A 294 -3.52 5.70 -12.71
CA ILE A 294 -3.08 7.01 -13.19
C ILE A 294 -4.02 8.00 -12.54
N THR A 295 -3.54 8.80 -11.60
CA THR A 295 -4.42 9.71 -10.83
C THR A 295 -3.81 11.09 -10.72
N TYR A 296 -4.67 12.11 -10.62
CA TYR A 296 -4.23 13.51 -10.60
C TYR A 296 -3.36 13.87 -11.82
N CYS A 297 -3.70 13.31 -12.99
CA CYS A 297 -3.01 13.56 -14.26
C CYS A 297 -4.00 14.07 -15.31
N LEU A 298 -3.49 14.79 -16.32
CA LEU A 298 -4.22 15.07 -17.56
C LEU A 298 -3.99 13.91 -18.54
N ILE A 299 -5.07 13.31 -19.05
CA ILE A 299 -5.00 12.29 -20.10
C ILE A 299 -5.53 12.90 -21.40
N ILE A 300 -4.63 13.17 -22.35
CA ILE A 300 -4.99 13.69 -23.67
C ILE A 300 -5.59 12.59 -24.55
N GLN A 301 -6.35 12.97 -25.58
CA GLN A 301 -7.06 12.01 -26.44
C GLN A 301 -6.13 10.96 -27.04
N ARG A 302 -4.92 11.35 -27.48
CA ARG A 302 -3.94 10.43 -28.07
C ARG A 302 -3.53 9.30 -27.12
N ASP A 303 -3.37 9.59 -25.83
CA ASP A 303 -3.02 8.58 -24.82
C ASP A 303 -4.22 7.65 -24.56
N LEU A 304 -5.41 8.23 -24.49
CA LEU A 304 -6.66 7.50 -24.28
C LEU A 304 -6.93 6.53 -25.44
N ASP A 305 -6.77 6.98 -26.69
CA ASP A 305 -6.90 6.17 -27.92
C ASP A 305 -5.91 5.00 -27.96
N TYR A 306 -4.80 5.07 -27.22
CA TYR A 306 -3.81 4.01 -27.18
C TYR A 306 -4.20 2.87 -26.23
N LEU A 307 -4.90 3.17 -25.13
CA LEU A 307 -5.17 2.18 -24.08
C LEU A 307 -5.81 0.87 -24.59
N PRO A 308 -6.85 0.88 -25.43
CA PRO A 308 -7.47 -0.37 -25.91
C PRO A 308 -6.56 -1.21 -26.80
N ARG A 309 -5.62 -0.55 -27.48
CA ARG A 309 -4.66 -1.19 -28.39
C ARG A 309 -3.46 -1.78 -27.63
N CYS A 310 -3.33 -1.48 -26.34
CA CYS A 310 -2.21 -1.94 -25.54
C CYS A 310 -2.45 -3.37 -25.06
N LEU A 311 -1.84 -4.34 -25.74
CA LEU A 311 -1.93 -5.77 -25.38
C LEU A 311 -1.47 -6.06 -23.94
N ASN A 312 -0.58 -5.22 -23.39
CA ASN A 312 -0.12 -5.32 -22.00
C ASN A 312 -1.21 -5.02 -20.98
N LEU A 313 -2.38 -4.49 -21.37
CA LEU A 313 -3.53 -4.26 -20.49
C LEU A 313 -4.60 -5.35 -20.59
N SER A 314 -4.43 -6.36 -21.45
CA SER A 314 -5.46 -7.38 -21.73
C SER A 314 -5.91 -8.22 -20.53
N VAL A 315 -5.11 -8.30 -19.46
CA VAL A 315 -5.40 -9.07 -18.24
C VAL A 315 -5.65 -8.18 -17.01
N LEU A 316 -5.90 -6.89 -17.24
CA LEU A 316 -6.03 -5.91 -16.18
C LEU A 316 -7.16 -6.29 -15.22
N LYS A 317 -6.85 -6.30 -13.92
CA LYS A 317 -7.80 -6.55 -12.84
C LYS A 317 -8.19 -5.26 -12.12
N HIS A 318 -7.28 -4.30 -12.06
CA HIS A 318 -7.47 -3.06 -11.33
C HIS A 318 -7.16 -1.86 -12.21
N LEU A 319 -8.17 -1.02 -12.45
CA LEU A 319 -8.02 0.25 -13.15
C LEU A 319 -8.44 1.39 -12.23
N ASP A 320 -7.51 2.31 -11.95
CA ASP A 320 -7.78 3.53 -11.21
C ASP A 320 -7.40 4.74 -12.06
N LEU A 321 -8.40 5.53 -12.42
CA LEU A 321 -8.28 6.79 -13.16
C LEU A 321 -8.82 7.96 -12.32
N SER A 322 -8.85 7.81 -10.99
CA SER A 322 -9.42 8.83 -10.12
C SER A 322 -8.69 10.17 -10.22
N CYS A 323 -9.45 11.26 -10.11
CA CYS A 323 -8.94 12.63 -10.20
C CYS A 323 -8.21 12.93 -11.53
N THR A 324 -8.44 12.17 -12.60
CA THR A 324 -7.91 12.51 -13.94
C THR A 324 -8.90 13.32 -14.75
N MET A 325 -8.37 14.29 -15.50
CA MET A 325 -9.14 15.05 -16.48
C MET A 325 -8.99 14.43 -17.86
N PHE A 326 -10.11 14.31 -18.59
CA PHE A 326 -10.15 13.82 -19.96
C PHE A 326 -10.46 14.98 -20.91
N ASP A 327 -9.76 15.06 -22.04
CA ASP A 327 -9.90 16.18 -22.98
C ASP A 327 -11.27 16.18 -23.69
N ARG A 328 -11.65 15.11 -24.41
CA ARG A 328 -12.85 15.14 -25.30
C ARG A 328 -13.69 13.88 -25.36
N CYS A 329 -13.12 12.72 -25.72
CA CYS A 329 -13.90 11.53 -26.05
C CYS A 329 -13.55 10.34 -25.16
N ILE A 330 -14.52 9.85 -24.38
CA ILE A 330 -14.33 8.70 -23.49
C ILE A 330 -14.49 7.34 -24.20
N LYS A 331 -14.84 7.32 -25.49
CA LYS A 331 -15.07 6.08 -26.24
C LYS A 331 -13.91 5.08 -26.14
N PRO A 332 -12.63 5.46 -26.23
CA PRO A 332 -11.55 4.50 -26.07
C PRO A 332 -11.53 3.85 -24.68
N LEU A 333 -12.00 4.53 -23.63
CA LEU A 333 -12.14 3.88 -22.33
C LEU A 333 -13.21 2.78 -22.37
N SER A 334 -14.31 2.99 -23.09
CA SER A 334 -15.33 1.96 -23.33
C SER A 334 -14.74 0.77 -24.08
N ASP A 335 -13.93 1.02 -25.12
CA ASP A 335 -13.23 -0.03 -25.87
C ASP A 335 -12.21 -0.80 -24.99
N LEU A 336 -11.55 -0.11 -24.04
CA LEU A 336 -10.70 -0.76 -23.04
C LEU A 336 -11.52 -1.67 -22.13
N LEU A 337 -12.66 -1.19 -21.61
CA LEU A 337 -13.56 -2.00 -20.76
C LEU A 337 -14.03 -3.25 -21.50
N GLU A 338 -14.38 -3.15 -22.79
CA GLU A 338 -14.69 -4.31 -23.62
C GLU A 338 -13.54 -5.32 -23.70
N THR A 339 -12.31 -4.81 -23.78
CA THR A 339 -11.09 -5.65 -23.82
C THR A 339 -10.88 -6.39 -22.49
N VAL A 340 -11.15 -5.73 -21.36
CA VAL A 340 -10.87 -6.26 -20.00
C VAL A 340 -12.11 -6.79 -19.26
N LYS A 341 -13.26 -6.91 -19.93
CA LYS A 341 -14.54 -7.31 -19.30
C LYS A 341 -14.49 -8.65 -18.57
N GLY A 342 -13.62 -9.56 -19.02
CA GLY A 342 -13.43 -10.87 -18.42
C GLY A 342 -12.48 -10.90 -17.22
N THR A 343 -11.74 -9.82 -16.94
CA THR A 343 -10.67 -9.81 -15.92
C THR A 343 -10.82 -8.69 -14.91
N LEU A 344 -11.49 -7.58 -15.25
CA LEU A 344 -11.57 -6.39 -14.43
C LEU A 344 -12.38 -6.64 -13.15
N GLN A 345 -11.75 -6.39 -12.00
CA GLN A 345 -12.29 -6.57 -10.65
C GLN A 345 -12.55 -5.24 -9.95
N THR A 346 -11.75 -4.21 -10.21
CA THR A 346 -11.97 -2.88 -9.62
C THR A 346 -11.85 -1.78 -10.67
N LEU A 347 -12.84 -0.88 -10.68
CA LEU A 347 -12.84 0.31 -11.52
C LEU A 347 -13.06 1.57 -10.66
N ASN A 348 -12.04 2.41 -10.57
CA ASN A 348 -12.13 3.68 -9.86
C ASN A 348 -12.03 4.84 -10.85
N MET A 349 -13.09 5.64 -10.91
CA MET A 349 -13.19 6.88 -11.69
C MET A 349 -13.76 8.00 -10.83
N PHE A 350 -13.35 8.02 -9.57
CA PHE A 350 -13.71 9.06 -8.62
C PHE A 350 -13.24 10.42 -9.10
N ARG A 351 -14.10 11.44 -9.07
CA ARG A 351 -13.75 12.84 -9.36
C ARG A 351 -13.06 13.03 -10.72
N CYS A 352 -13.65 12.47 -11.77
CA CYS A 352 -13.14 12.58 -13.15
C CYS A 352 -13.84 13.66 -13.97
N GLY A 353 -14.83 14.38 -13.40
CA GLY A 353 -15.61 15.39 -14.13
C GLY A 353 -16.49 14.79 -15.24
N LEU A 354 -16.90 13.52 -15.12
CA LEU A 354 -17.68 12.86 -16.16
C LEU A 354 -19.15 13.21 -16.10
N GLY A 355 -19.65 13.77 -17.20
CA GLY A 355 -21.08 14.02 -17.44
C GLY A 355 -21.89 12.84 -18.00
N ASP A 356 -23.19 13.08 -18.19
CA ASP A 356 -24.17 12.15 -18.75
C ASP A 356 -23.74 11.45 -20.05
N SER A 357 -23.23 12.20 -21.02
CA SER A 357 -22.81 11.66 -22.32
C SER A 357 -21.67 10.64 -22.18
N HIS A 358 -20.76 10.88 -21.25
CA HIS A 358 -19.64 9.98 -20.97
C HIS A 358 -20.12 8.66 -20.38
N PHE A 359 -21.00 8.70 -19.38
CA PHE A 359 -21.56 7.48 -18.80
C PHE A 359 -22.42 6.69 -19.78
N ARG A 360 -23.23 7.36 -20.62
CA ARG A 360 -23.96 6.68 -21.70
C ARG A 360 -23.04 5.90 -22.63
N ALA A 361 -21.86 6.44 -22.95
CA ALA A 361 -20.87 5.75 -23.78
C ALA A 361 -20.17 4.57 -23.05
N LEU A 362 -20.04 4.62 -21.73
CA LEU A 362 -19.37 3.59 -20.92
C LEU A 362 -20.30 2.41 -20.54
N MET A 363 -21.59 2.67 -20.32
CA MET A 363 -22.55 1.68 -19.82
C MET A 363 -22.59 0.34 -20.58
N PRO A 364 -22.58 0.30 -21.92
CA PRO A 364 -22.65 -0.96 -22.66
C PRO A 364 -21.48 -1.91 -22.35
N ALA A 365 -20.26 -1.38 -22.32
CA ALA A 365 -19.05 -2.13 -21.98
C ALA A 365 -19.00 -2.48 -20.50
N LEU A 366 -19.32 -1.51 -19.63
CA LEU A 366 -19.34 -1.70 -18.18
C LEU A 366 -20.27 -2.85 -17.75
N SER A 367 -21.42 -2.98 -18.40
CA SER A 367 -22.40 -4.03 -18.11
C SER A 367 -21.90 -5.44 -18.37
N GLN A 368 -20.87 -5.58 -19.20
CA GLN A 368 -20.28 -6.88 -19.54
C GLN A 368 -19.12 -7.27 -18.62
N CYS A 369 -18.67 -6.36 -17.75
CA CYS A 369 -17.56 -6.57 -16.81
C CYS A 369 -17.96 -7.47 -15.62
N SER A 370 -18.27 -8.74 -15.90
CA SER A 370 -18.85 -9.72 -14.96
C SER A 370 -17.98 -10.05 -13.74
N GLN A 371 -16.68 -9.71 -13.76
CA GLN A 371 -15.76 -9.94 -12.65
C GLN A 371 -15.66 -8.76 -11.68
N LEU A 372 -16.37 -7.65 -11.93
CA LEU A 372 -16.31 -6.46 -11.08
C LEU A 372 -16.79 -6.75 -9.65
N LEU A 373 -15.93 -6.40 -8.70
CA LEU A 373 -16.13 -6.46 -7.25
C LEU A 373 -16.32 -5.07 -6.65
N GLU A 374 -15.61 -4.08 -7.17
CA GLU A 374 -15.65 -2.70 -6.69
C GLU A 374 -15.76 -1.68 -7.82
N ILE A 375 -16.64 -0.69 -7.64
CA ILE A 375 -16.74 0.49 -8.50
C ILE A 375 -16.76 1.77 -7.67
N ASN A 376 -16.17 2.82 -8.21
CA ASN A 376 -16.25 4.15 -7.63
C ASN A 376 -16.41 5.21 -8.73
N PHE A 377 -17.63 5.73 -8.82
CA PHE A 377 -18.04 6.79 -9.74
C PHE A 377 -18.45 8.06 -8.99
N SER A 378 -18.25 8.12 -7.67
CA SER A 378 -18.61 9.31 -6.89
C SER A 378 -17.84 10.53 -7.39
N TRP A 379 -18.42 11.71 -7.13
CA TRP A 379 -17.88 12.99 -7.58
C TRP A 379 -17.78 13.16 -9.10
N ASN A 380 -18.72 12.54 -9.82
CA ASN A 380 -19.00 12.85 -11.22
C ASN A 380 -20.36 13.52 -11.35
N GLU A 381 -20.62 14.11 -12.51
CA GLU A 381 -21.73 15.02 -12.77
C GLU A 381 -22.85 14.30 -13.52
N LEU A 382 -23.70 13.55 -12.80
CA LEU A 382 -24.79 12.78 -13.41
C LEU A 382 -26.16 13.37 -13.11
N SER A 383 -27.00 13.49 -14.13
CA SER A 383 -28.44 13.72 -13.94
C SER A 383 -29.11 12.46 -13.37
N LEU A 384 -30.24 12.65 -12.70
CA LEU A 384 -31.04 11.57 -12.12
C LEU A 384 -31.43 10.51 -13.17
N PRO A 385 -31.91 10.85 -14.38
CA PRO A 385 -32.23 9.86 -15.41
C PRO A 385 -31.03 9.00 -15.81
N VAL A 386 -29.84 9.60 -15.97
CA VAL A 386 -28.64 8.84 -16.37
C VAL A 386 -28.11 8.02 -15.20
N LEU A 387 -28.19 8.52 -13.97
CA LEU A 387 -27.84 7.72 -12.79
C LEU A 387 -28.76 6.49 -12.68
N LYS A 388 -30.07 6.62 -12.86
CA LYS A 388 -30.99 5.47 -12.85
C LYS A 388 -30.60 4.44 -13.92
N GLN A 389 -30.27 4.88 -15.13
CA GLN A 389 -29.76 3.98 -16.19
C GLN A 389 -28.47 3.29 -15.76
N LEU A 390 -27.49 4.03 -15.23
CA LEU A 390 -26.25 3.47 -14.71
C LEU A 390 -26.52 2.39 -13.66
N LEU A 391 -27.43 2.66 -12.72
CA LEU A 391 -27.82 1.73 -11.67
C LEU A 391 -28.40 0.45 -12.27
N HIS A 392 -29.34 0.51 -13.22
CA HIS A 392 -29.86 -0.67 -13.92
C HIS A 392 -28.76 -1.49 -14.62
N HIS A 393 -27.77 -0.83 -15.22
CA HIS A 393 -26.64 -1.51 -15.84
C HIS A 393 -25.74 -2.21 -14.79
N THR A 394 -25.40 -1.49 -13.73
CA THR A 394 -24.57 -2.05 -12.65
C THR A 394 -25.30 -3.07 -11.79
N ALA A 395 -26.63 -3.04 -11.69
CA ALA A 395 -27.47 -3.97 -10.94
C ALA A 395 -27.33 -5.42 -11.46
N LYS A 396 -27.03 -5.58 -12.75
CA LYS A 396 -26.76 -6.86 -13.41
C LYS A 396 -25.40 -7.47 -13.06
N LEU A 397 -24.49 -6.71 -12.45
CA LEU A 397 -23.16 -7.15 -12.05
C LEU A 397 -23.18 -7.80 -10.66
N ASN A 398 -23.60 -9.07 -10.60
CA ASN A 398 -23.89 -9.78 -9.35
C ASN A 398 -22.71 -10.00 -8.39
N LYS A 399 -21.48 -9.76 -8.84
CA LYS A 399 -20.28 -9.88 -7.99
C LYS A 399 -19.90 -8.59 -7.26
N LEU A 400 -20.57 -7.47 -7.55
CA LEU A 400 -20.29 -6.21 -6.87
C LEU A 400 -20.52 -6.34 -5.37
N THR A 401 -19.53 -5.86 -4.61
CA THR A 401 -19.53 -5.88 -3.15
C THR A 401 -19.38 -4.49 -2.55
N LYS A 402 -18.82 -3.55 -3.32
CA LYS A 402 -18.54 -2.19 -2.87
C LYS A 402 -18.74 -1.21 -4.02
N GLU A 403 -19.74 -0.36 -3.87
CA GLU A 403 -20.26 0.47 -4.94
C GLU A 403 -20.40 1.90 -4.45
N ARG A 404 -19.82 2.84 -5.20
CA ARG A 404 -19.94 4.26 -4.89
C ARG A 404 -20.38 5.04 -6.10
N TYR A 405 -21.49 5.74 -5.95
CA TYR A 405 -22.13 6.53 -7.00
C TYR A 405 -22.13 8.01 -6.62
N PRO A 406 -22.30 8.93 -7.59
CA PRO A 406 -22.58 10.32 -7.28
C PRO A 406 -24.03 10.50 -6.85
N ILE A 407 -24.30 11.56 -6.10
CA ILE A 407 -25.66 12.10 -5.95
C ILE A 407 -26.08 12.81 -7.24
N PRO A 408 -27.32 12.60 -7.74
CA PRO A 408 -27.82 13.29 -8.93
C PRO A 408 -27.67 14.80 -8.84
N LEU A 409 -27.29 15.44 -9.95
CA LEU A 409 -27.20 16.91 -10.07
C LEU A 409 -28.53 17.59 -9.71
N ASP A 410 -29.65 16.97 -10.04
CA ASP A 410 -31.00 17.46 -9.75
C ASP A 410 -31.28 17.62 -8.25
N CYS A 411 -30.55 16.91 -7.40
CA CYS A 411 -30.68 17.02 -5.95
C CYS A 411 -30.00 18.28 -5.39
N TYR A 412 -29.09 18.90 -6.14
CA TYR A 412 -28.34 20.06 -5.66
C TYR A 412 -29.16 21.35 -5.74
N ASP A 413 -29.04 22.16 -4.70
CA ASP A 413 -29.43 23.57 -4.66
C ASP A 413 -28.14 24.39 -4.45
N GLY A 414 -27.60 24.90 -5.55
CA GLY A 414 -26.26 25.46 -5.60
C GLY A 414 -25.18 24.42 -5.26
N CYS A 415 -24.45 24.62 -4.16
CA CYS A 415 -23.41 23.70 -3.70
C CYS A 415 -23.87 22.76 -2.57
N ARG A 416 -25.18 22.70 -2.32
CA ARG A 416 -25.77 21.96 -1.19
C ARG A 416 -26.74 20.91 -1.71
N VAL A 417 -26.90 19.84 -0.94
CA VAL A 417 -28.00 18.89 -1.13
C VAL A 417 -28.84 18.90 0.14
N PRO A 418 -30.08 19.41 0.09
CA PRO A 418 -30.99 19.32 1.23
C PRO A 418 -31.21 17.86 1.64
N LEU A 419 -31.11 17.55 2.94
CA LEU A 419 -31.25 16.17 3.45
C LEU A 419 -32.57 15.50 3.01
N HIS A 420 -33.67 16.26 2.99
CA HIS A 420 -34.97 15.72 2.54
C HIS A 420 -34.92 15.19 1.10
N ARG A 421 -34.16 15.83 0.18
CA ARG A 421 -34.00 15.32 -1.20
C ARG A 421 -33.20 14.02 -1.25
N LEU A 422 -32.22 13.85 -0.36
CA LEU A 422 -31.49 12.59 -0.23
C LEU A 422 -32.39 11.48 0.31
N ASP A 423 -33.21 11.80 1.30
CA ASP A 423 -34.11 10.83 1.92
C ASP A 423 -35.30 10.48 0.98
N GLU A 424 -35.68 11.38 0.07
CA GLU A 424 -36.67 11.13 -0.99
C GLU A 424 -36.10 10.27 -2.13
N VAL A 425 -34.92 10.62 -2.64
CA VAL A 425 -34.35 9.97 -3.85
C VAL A 425 -33.56 8.71 -3.49
N GLY A 426 -32.91 8.68 -2.33
CA GLY A 426 -32.05 7.58 -1.89
C GLY A 426 -32.71 6.19 -1.87
N PRO A 427 -33.92 6.03 -1.30
CA PRO A 427 -34.65 4.76 -1.33
C PRO A 427 -34.92 4.29 -2.76
N GLU A 428 -35.35 5.19 -3.64
CA GLU A 428 -35.62 4.88 -5.05
C GLU A 428 -34.36 4.35 -5.76
N LEU A 429 -33.20 4.98 -5.55
CA LEU A 429 -31.94 4.54 -6.15
C LEU A 429 -31.49 3.18 -5.61
N LEU A 430 -31.67 2.92 -4.32
CA LEU A 430 -31.36 1.61 -3.73
C LEU A 430 -32.30 0.52 -4.24
N ASP A 431 -33.58 0.82 -4.44
CA ASP A 431 -34.58 -0.15 -4.89
C ASP A 431 -34.32 -0.63 -6.32
N ILE A 432 -33.77 0.23 -7.19
CA ILE A 432 -33.29 -0.18 -8.51
C ILE A 432 -32.26 -1.31 -8.39
N LEU A 433 -31.29 -1.18 -7.49
CA LEU A 433 -30.26 -2.21 -7.31
C LEU A 433 -30.83 -3.46 -6.61
N ARG A 434 -31.72 -3.28 -5.62
CA ARG A 434 -32.37 -4.38 -4.88
C ARG A 434 -33.25 -5.25 -5.76
N SER A 435 -33.79 -4.69 -6.85
CA SER A 435 -34.60 -5.44 -7.80
C SER A 435 -33.84 -6.57 -8.49
N GLU A 436 -32.51 -6.48 -8.57
CA GLU A 436 -31.65 -7.48 -9.25
C GLU A 436 -30.76 -8.26 -8.27
N ARG A 437 -30.33 -7.67 -7.14
CA ARG A 437 -29.41 -8.33 -6.18
C ARG A 437 -29.52 -7.83 -4.74
N GLN A 438 -28.99 -8.64 -3.82
CA GLN A 438 -28.73 -8.17 -2.45
C GLN A 438 -27.54 -7.22 -2.40
N LEU A 439 -27.71 -6.09 -1.70
CA LEU A 439 -26.69 -5.05 -1.57
C LEU A 439 -25.78 -5.33 -0.38
N LYS A 440 -24.47 -5.11 -0.56
CA LYS A 440 -23.46 -5.29 0.49
C LYS A 440 -22.97 -3.96 1.04
N ALA A 441 -22.30 -3.17 0.20
CA ALA A 441 -21.86 -1.82 0.55
C ALA A 441 -22.10 -0.89 -0.63
N VAL A 442 -23.19 -0.12 -0.57
CA VAL A 442 -23.56 0.86 -1.58
C VAL A 442 -23.65 2.22 -0.92
N SER A 443 -23.08 3.23 -1.56
CA SER A 443 -23.14 4.62 -1.09
C SER A 443 -23.24 5.62 -2.22
N PHE A 444 -23.96 6.71 -2.00
CA PHE A 444 -24.05 7.85 -2.89
C PHE A 444 -23.44 9.07 -2.20
N GLY A 445 -22.39 9.63 -2.79
CA GLY A 445 -21.64 10.75 -2.21
C GLY A 445 -21.96 12.08 -2.88
N THR A 446 -22.11 13.15 -2.09
CA THR A 446 -22.18 14.51 -2.60
C THR A 446 -20.79 15.06 -2.91
N PHE A 447 -20.74 16.12 -3.72
CA PHE A 447 -19.57 17.01 -3.74
C PHE A 447 -19.32 17.60 -2.35
N GLU A 448 -18.06 17.94 -2.08
CA GLU A 448 -17.70 18.76 -0.91
C GLU A 448 -18.17 20.18 -1.12
N CYS A 449 -18.87 20.72 -0.11
CA CYS A 449 -19.30 22.09 -0.14
C CYS A 449 -18.06 23.01 -0.04
N PRO A 450 -17.82 23.92 -1.00
CA PRO A 450 -16.65 24.79 -0.98
C PRO A 450 -16.65 25.77 0.21
N LYS A 451 -17.81 26.00 0.84
CA LYS A 451 -17.96 26.91 1.99
C LYS A 451 -17.62 26.26 3.32
N CYS A 452 -18.17 25.07 3.61
CA CYS A 452 -17.98 24.41 4.90
C CYS A 452 -17.06 23.18 4.84
N GLN A 453 -16.62 22.75 3.66
CA GLN A 453 -15.77 21.56 3.45
C GLN A 453 -16.40 20.28 4.02
N VAL A 454 -17.73 20.18 3.94
CA VAL A 454 -18.51 19.01 4.35
C VAL A 454 -19.09 18.35 3.11
N SER A 455 -19.11 17.03 3.10
CA SER A 455 -19.82 16.19 2.14
C SER A 455 -20.81 15.28 2.87
N PHE A 456 -21.83 14.83 2.14
CA PHE A 456 -22.83 13.90 2.64
C PHE A 456 -22.72 12.58 1.90
N VAL A 457 -23.02 11.50 2.62
CA VAL A 457 -23.09 10.16 2.06
C VAL A 457 -24.45 9.58 2.42
N TYR A 458 -25.19 9.14 1.42
CA TYR A 458 -26.38 8.31 1.60
C TYR A 458 -26.00 6.85 1.39
N ASP A 459 -26.25 5.98 2.37
CA ASP A 459 -25.94 4.55 2.28
C ASP A 459 -27.09 3.67 2.80
N LEU A 460 -26.84 2.36 2.94
CA LEU A 460 -27.84 1.40 3.41
C LEU A 460 -28.42 1.71 4.80
N ASN A 461 -27.72 2.50 5.61
CA ASN A 461 -28.18 2.95 6.93
C ASN A 461 -28.72 4.38 6.93
N GLY A 462 -28.93 4.97 5.74
CA GLY A 462 -29.44 6.33 5.55
C GLY A 462 -28.35 7.39 5.39
N SER A 463 -28.76 8.65 5.54
CA SER A 463 -27.91 9.84 5.37
C SER A 463 -26.91 10.02 6.52
N ARG A 464 -25.62 10.16 6.22
CA ARG A 464 -24.55 10.45 7.19
C ARG A 464 -23.62 11.56 6.72
N TYR A 465 -23.08 12.32 7.68
CA TYR A 465 -22.07 13.34 7.43
C TYR A 465 -20.70 12.71 7.17
N TRP A 466 -19.95 13.27 6.24
CA TRP A 466 -18.56 12.91 5.98
C TRP A 466 -17.72 14.19 5.85
N GLY A 467 -16.86 14.46 6.84
CA GLY A 467 -16.06 15.69 6.93
C GLY A 467 -15.77 16.13 8.37
N ASN A 468 -15.08 17.27 8.55
CA ASN A 468 -14.70 17.79 9.87
C ASN A 468 -15.94 18.28 10.67
N PRO A 469 -16.29 17.67 11.82
CA PRO A 469 -17.45 18.06 12.61
C PRO A 469 -17.35 19.46 13.23
N ALA A 470 -16.16 20.08 13.20
CA ALA A 470 -15.90 21.41 13.74
C ALA A 470 -16.09 22.56 12.72
N SER A 471 -16.38 22.27 11.45
CA SER A 471 -16.68 23.33 10.47
C SER A 471 -18.04 23.98 10.78
N PRO A 472 -18.18 25.32 10.66
CA PRO A 472 -19.49 25.97 10.76
C PRO A 472 -20.44 25.34 9.75
N ARG A 473 -21.52 24.74 10.26
CA ARG A 473 -22.53 24.07 9.44
C ARG A 473 -23.21 25.13 8.58
N CYS A 474 -23.20 24.89 7.27
CA CYS A 474 -23.77 25.76 6.26
C CYS A 474 -25.26 25.48 6.09
#